data_AF-A0A443IR27-F1
#
_entry.id   AF-A0A443IR27-F1
#
_cell.length_a   1.000
_cell.length_b   1.000
_cell.length_c   1.000
_cell.angle_alpha   90.00
_cell.angle_beta   90.00
_cell.angle_gamma   90.00
#
_symmetry.space_group_name_H-M   'P 1'
#
loop_
_entity.id
_entity.type
_entity.pdbx_description
1 polymer ?
#
loop_
_entity_poly.entity_id
_entity_poly.type
_entity_poly.pdbx_seq_one_letter_code
_entity_poly.pdbx_strand_id
1 'polypeptide(L)'
;METAAFALPVTPRQIAYAKSLALRNKTLLPWEVQQDRLSLSAWIEAQAKLKPVAGNEPTSKQVAFAERIARVTRRSVPDECFRDRQLLSRWIDSNR
;
A
#
# COMPACT_ATOMS: atom_id res chain seq x y z
N MET A 1 -20.41 26.78 -25.91
CA MET A 1 -19.96 25.89 -27.00
C MET A 1 -19.21 24.75 -26.35
N GLU A 2 -19.91 23.65 -26.09
CA GLU A 2 -19.38 22.47 -25.42
C GLU A 2 -18.56 21.68 -26.43
N THR A 3 -17.23 21.75 -26.31
CA THR A 3 -16.33 20.86 -27.01
C THR A 3 -16.44 19.48 -26.36
N ALA A 4 -17.52 18.76 -26.67
CA ALA A 4 -17.61 17.33 -26.44
C ALA A 4 -16.64 16.65 -27.42
N ALA A 5 -15.35 16.72 -27.09
CA ALA A 5 -14.36 15.85 -27.67
C ALA A 5 -14.89 14.41 -27.48
N PHE A 6 -14.85 13.61 -28.54
CA PHE A 6 -15.22 12.20 -28.54
C PHE A 6 -14.27 11.42 -27.60
N ALA A 7 -14.41 11.62 -26.31
CA ALA A 7 -13.64 10.96 -25.27
C ALA A 7 -14.08 9.50 -25.26
N LEU A 8 -13.15 8.61 -25.57
CA LEU A 8 -13.41 7.19 -25.54
C LEU A 8 -13.83 6.81 -24.12
N PRO A 9 -14.92 6.04 -23.95
CA PRO A 9 -15.37 5.67 -22.63
C PRO A 9 -14.31 4.82 -21.92
N VAL A 10 -14.17 5.07 -20.62
CA VAL A 10 -13.32 4.27 -19.75
C VAL A 10 -13.80 2.82 -19.73
N THR A 11 -12.87 1.88 -19.83
CA THR A 11 -13.23 0.45 -19.75
C THR A 11 -13.37 -0.02 -18.31
N PRO A 12 -14.28 -0.96 -17.99
CA PRO A 12 -14.43 -1.52 -16.65
C PRO A 12 -13.14 -2.11 -16.08
N ARG A 13 -12.31 -2.71 -16.95
CA ARG A 13 -10.99 -3.25 -16.59
C ARG A 13 -10.03 -2.16 -16.09
N GLN A 14 -10.02 -1.00 -16.73
CA GLN A 14 -9.18 0.12 -16.30
C GLN A 14 -9.66 0.68 -14.95
N ILE A 15 -10.97 0.77 -14.71
CA ILE A 15 -11.52 1.21 -13.41
C ILE A 15 -11.11 0.24 -12.30
N ALA A 16 -11.27 -1.07 -12.53
CA ALA A 16 -10.88 -2.09 -11.55
C ALA A 16 -9.39 -2.01 -11.21
N TYR A 17 -8.54 -1.82 -12.21
CA TYR A 17 -7.10 -1.68 -12.01
C TYR A 17 -6.72 -0.37 -11.33
N ALA A 18 -7.36 0.75 -11.70
CA ALA A 18 -7.14 2.04 -11.05
C ALA A 18 -7.54 2.00 -9.56
N LYS A 19 -8.65 1.32 -9.24
CA LYS A 19 -9.09 1.09 -7.85
C LYS A 19 -8.08 0.27 -7.04
N SER A 20 -7.49 -0.79 -7.61
CA SER A 20 -6.48 -1.57 -6.89
C SER A 20 -5.19 -0.77 -6.67
N LEU A 21 -4.79 0.07 -7.62
CA LEU A 21 -3.67 1.00 -7.45
C LEU A 21 -3.94 2.07 -6.39
N ALA A 22 -5.15 2.65 -6.37
CA ALA A 22 -5.57 3.60 -5.33
C ALA A 22 -5.45 2.98 -3.92
N LEU A 23 -5.97 1.76 -3.73
CA LEU A 23 -5.86 1.04 -2.46
C LEU A 23 -4.40 0.75 -2.08
N ARG A 24 -3.60 0.26 -3.03
CA ARG A 24 -2.18 -0.06 -2.82
C ARG A 24 -1.38 1.17 -2.40
N ASN A 25 -1.65 2.30 -3.03
CA ASN A 25 -0.90 3.54 -2.82
C ASN A 25 -1.53 4.42 -1.73
N LYS A 26 -2.67 4.01 -1.15
CA LYS A 26 -3.47 4.79 -0.19
C LYS A 26 -3.84 6.18 -0.75
N THR A 27 -4.15 6.24 -2.04
CA THR A 27 -4.59 7.45 -2.75
C THR A 27 -6.06 7.32 -3.13
N LEU A 28 -6.75 8.45 -3.24
CA LEU A 28 -8.12 8.47 -3.77
C LEU A 28 -8.05 8.44 -5.30
N LEU A 29 -8.97 7.71 -5.94
CA LEU A 29 -9.18 7.76 -7.38
C LEU A 29 -10.09 8.98 -7.69
N PRO A 30 -9.57 10.06 -8.31
CA PRO A 30 -10.37 11.25 -8.59
C PRO A 30 -11.56 10.94 -9.51
N TRP A 31 -12.66 11.67 -9.39
CA TRP A 31 -13.84 11.46 -10.24
C TRP A 31 -13.59 11.91 -11.68
N GLU A 32 -12.81 12.97 -11.84
CA GLU A 32 -12.51 13.63 -13.10
C GLU A 32 -11.72 12.68 -14.03
N VAL A 33 -10.75 11.94 -13.48
CA VAL A 33 -9.96 10.98 -14.26
C VAL A 33 -10.79 9.75 -14.66
N GLN A 34 -11.96 9.52 -14.07
CA GLN A 34 -12.84 8.40 -14.42
C GLN A 34 -13.76 8.71 -15.62
N GLN A 35 -13.81 9.96 -16.09
CA GLN A 35 -14.67 10.37 -17.22
C GLN A 35 -14.04 10.08 -18.59
N ASP A 36 -12.70 10.09 -18.66
CA ASP A 36 -11.97 9.99 -19.92
C ASP A 36 -10.87 8.91 -19.86
N ARG A 37 -10.80 8.10 -20.92
CA ARG A 37 -9.88 6.97 -21.02
C ARG A 37 -8.41 7.40 -21.04
N LEU A 38 -8.07 8.54 -21.66
CA LEU A 38 -6.68 9.02 -21.69
C LEU A 38 -6.25 9.50 -20.31
N SER A 39 -7.11 10.27 -19.65
CA SER A 39 -6.92 10.78 -18.30
C SER A 39 -6.74 9.64 -17.29
N LEU A 40 -7.56 8.59 -17.35
CA LEU A 40 -7.42 7.44 -16.47
C LEU A 40 -6.11 6.68 -16.74
N SER A 41 -5.73 6.53 -18.01
CA SER A 41 -4.50 5.82 -18.37
C SER A 41 -3.26 6.55 -17.88
N ALA A 42 -3.21 7.87 -18.05
CA ALA A 42 -2.12 8.70 -17.53
C ALA A 42 -2.03 8.64 -15.99
N TRP A 43 -3.18 8.65 -15.30
CA TRP A 43 -3.22 8.48 -13.85
C TRP A 43 -2.71 7.09 -13.42
N ILE A 44 -3.14 6.02 -14.11
CA ILE A 44 -2.68 4.65 -13.85
C ILE A 44 -1.16 4.56 -14.00
N GLU A 45 -0.58 5.11 -15.06
CA GLU A 45 0.88 5.09 -15.27
C GLU A 45 1.63 5.83 -14.17
N ALA A 46 1.14 7.00 -13.75
CA ALA A 46 1.74 7.76 -12.66
C ALA A 46 1.69 6.97 -11.35
N GLN A 47 0.54 6.36 -11.02
CA GLN A 47 0.37 5.58 -9.80
C GLN A 47 1.14 4.26 -9.81
N ALA A 48 1.27 3.61 -10.97
CA ALA A 48 2.02 2.36 -11.10
C ALA A 48 3.52 2.54 -10.86
N LYS A 49 4.06 3.75 -11.12
CA LYS A 49 5.46 4.11 -10.85
C LYS A 49 5.73 4.43 -9.38
N LEU A 50 4.71 4.70 -8.57
CA LEU A 50 4.89 4.95 -7.15
C LEU A 50 5.32 3.67 -6.43
N LYS A 51 6.31 3.81 -5.55
CA LYS A 51 6.61 2.75 -4.59
C LYS A 51 5.39 2.60 -3.67
N PRO A 52 4.94 1.37 -3.39
CA PRO A 52 3.87 1.16 -2.42
C PRO A 52 4.23 1.87 -1.13
N VAL A 53 3.25 2.55 -0.53
CA VAL A 53 3.45 3.16 0.78
C VAL A 53 3.75 2.02 1.75
N ALA A 54 5.02 1.84 2.08
CA ALA A 54 5.43 0.86 3.08
C ALA A 54 4.74 1.27 4.38
N GLY A 55 3.84 0.40 4.87
CA GLY A 55 3.27 0.57 6.18
C GLY A 55 4.38 0.69 7.21
N ASN A 56 4.11 1.40 8.31
CA ASN A 56 5.03 1.39 9.44
C ASN A 56 5.00 0.05 10.18
N GLU A 57 4.12 -0.87 9.81
CA GLU A 57 4.00 -2.20 10.39
C GLU A 57 5.28 -3.03 10.15
N PRO A 58 5.67 -3.89 11.10
CA PRO A 58 6.82 -4.76 10.93
C PRO A 58 6.66 -5.71 9.76
N THR A 59 7.77 -6.05 9.12
CA THR A 59 7.76 -7.03 8.03
C THR A 59 7.53 -8.45 8.59
N SER A 60 6.95 -9.35 7.78
CA SER A 60 6.76 -10.76 8.17
C SER A 60 8.05 -11.44 8.62
N LYS A 61 9.20 -11.04 8.05
CA LYS A 61 10.52 -11.53 8.49
C LYS A 61 10.88 -11.06 9.90
N GLN A 62 10.64 -9.79 10.23
CA GLN A 62 10.87 -9.27 11.58
C GLN A 62 9.94 -9.97 12.58
N VAL A 63 8.67 -10.17 12.23
CA VAL A 63 7.70 -10.90 13.07
C VAL A 63 8.18 -12.31 13.35
N ALA A 64 8.50 -13.09 12.31
CA ALA A 64 8.99 -14.46 12.48
C ALA A 64 10.29 -14.53 13.30
N PHE A 65 11.17 -13.54 13.16
CA PHE A 65 12.40 -13.48 13.95
C PHE A 65 12.11 -13.14 15.42
N ALA A 66 11.24 -12.18 15.69
CA ALA A 66 10.81 -11.82 17.03
C ALA A 66 10.09 -13.01 17.73
N GLU A 67 9.21 -13.72 17.03
CA GLU A 67 8.55 -14.92 17.52
C GLU A 67 9.54 -16.03 17.88
N ARG A 68 10.60 -16.20 17.09
CA ARG A 68 11.67 -17.16 17.40
C ARG A 68 12.41 -16.77 18.69
N ILE A 69 12.77 -15.50 18.84
CA ILE A 69 13.40 -14.99 20.08
C ILE A 69 12.48 -15.22 21.26
N ALA A 70 11.23 -14.77 21.18
CA ALA A 70 10.19 -14.92 22.19
C ALA A 70 10.06 -16.36 22.69
N ARG A 71 10.05 -17.34 21.77
CA ARG A 71 10.00 -18.76 22.08
C ARG A 71 11.24 -19.24 22.85
N VAL A 72 12.44 -18.84 22.44
CA VAL A 72 13.70 -19.25 23.08
C VAL A 72 13.85 -18.60 24.45
N THR A 73 13.54 -17.31 24.57
CA THR A 73 13.66 -16.55 25.83
C THR A 73 12.47 -16.75 26.77
N ARG A 74 11.44 -17.50 26.36
CA ARG A 74 10.16 -17.70 27.07
C ARG A 74 9.51 -16.37 27.47
N ARG A 75 9.56 -15.38 26.57
CA ARG A 75 8.93 -14.06 26.72
C ARG A 75 7.91 -13.86 25.61
N SER A 76 6.90 -13.04 25.83
CA SER A 76 6.01 -12.58 24.77
C SER A 76 6.57 -11.31 24.12
N VAL A 77 6.30 -11.14 22.83
CA VAL A 77 6.46 -9.86 22.15
C VAL A 77 5.28 -8.97 22.56
N PRO A 78 5.50 -7.76 23.07
CA PRO A 78 4.40 -6.83 23.37
C PRO A 78 3.60 -6.45 22.11
N ASP A 79 2.28 -6.29 22.25
CA ASP A 79 1.38 -6.03 21.13
C ASP A 79 1.71 -4.74 20.36
N GLU A 80 2.23 -3.72 21.06
CA GLU A 80 2.66 -2.45 20.47
C GLU A 80 3.81 -2.62 19.47
N CYS A 81 4.65 -3.65 19.64
CA CYS A 81 5.74 -3.92 18.72
C CYS A 81 5.21 -4.34 17.34
N PHE A 82 4.01 -4.94 17.24
CA PHE A 82 3.41 -5.31 15.96
C PHE A 82 2.82 -4.12 15.19
N ARG A 83 2.73 -2.93 15.80
CA ARG A 83 2.21 -1.73 15.15
C ARG A 83 3.30 -0.87 14.49
N ASP A 84 4.55 -1.06 14.90
CA ASP A 84 5.68 -0.26 14.43
C ASP A 84 6.94 -1.13 14.23
N ARG A 85 7.47 -1.11 13.01
CA ARG A 85 8.65 -1.87 12.58
C ARG A 85 9.90 -1.51 13.38
N GLN A 86 10.03 -0.28 13.83
CA GLN A 86 11.14 0.19 14.65
C GLN A 86 10.99 -0.26 16.10
N LEU A 87 9.77 -0.27 16.65
CA LEU A 87 9.53 -0.86 17.97
C LEU A 87 9.85 -2.35 17.97
N LEU A 88 9.39 -3.11 16.96
CA LEU A 88 9.75 -4.52 16.85
C LEU A 88 11.26 -4.72 16.69
N SER A 89 11.93 -3.88 15.88
CA SER A 89 13.40 -3.94 15.74
C SER A 89 14.10 -3.72 17.08
N ARG A 90 13.73 -2.68 17.84
CA ARG A 90 14.31 -2.39 19.15
C ARG A 90 14.08 -3.52 20.14
N TRP A 91 12.89 -4.12 20.12
CA TRP A 91 12.59 -5.29 20.96
C TRP A 91 13.45 -6.49 20.57
N ILE A 92 13.59 -6.77 19.28
CA ILE A 92 14.47 -7.82 18.75
C ILE A 92 15.91 -7.57 19.21
N ASP A 93 16.44 -6.36 19.03
CA ASP A 93 17.81 -6.01 19.39
C ASP A 93 18.07 -6.14 20.90
N SER A 94 17.06 -5.84 21.73
CA SER A 94 17.15 -5.95 23.19
C SER A 94 17.03 -7.38 23.72
N ASN A 95 16.52 -8.33 22.91
CA ASN A 95 16.29 -9.72 23.30
C ASN A 95 17.07 -10.73 22.43
N ARG A 96 18.01 -10.26 21.62
CA ARG A 96 18.81 -11.08 20.70
C ARG A 96 19.73 -12.06 21.41
#